data_AF-A0A3N2BY79-F1
#
_entry.id   AF-A0A3N2BY79-F1
#
_cell.length_a   1.000
_cell.length_b   1.000
_cell.length_c   1.000
_cell.angle_alpha   90.00
_cell.angle_beta   90.00
_cell.angle_gamma   90.00
#
_symmetry.space_group_name_H-M   'P 1'
#
loop_
_entity.id
_entity.type
_entity.pdbx_description
1 polymer ?
#
loop_
_entity_poly.entity_id
_entity_poly.type
_entity_poly.pdbx_seq_one_letter_code
_entity_poly.pdbx_strand_id
1 'polypeptide(L)'
;MRMSSRRTTLAAALTVAALALTGCSAGSSSDAGRSSASPTPSVSQPPSTPLQEQTLTDDVDGTKVTALAIVDDFPAPAGTTDGLRPMLVQVRLEAGDEYGGSVFPHRVSVTTRAVNLDYVTLGLGTPEALKTPMASAGYSLLQATPAGETATGWIGAWVRTDETEFDLVYDRPEGKVIGGSKSGEVVPPSRDVIPLIPQD
;
A
#
# COMPACT_ATOMS: atom_id res chain seq x y z
N MET A 1 13.93 21.28 37.66
CA MET A 1 14.58 22.49 37.10
C MET A 1 14.68 22.35 35.59
N ARG A 2 14.01 23.26 34.88
CA ARG A 2 14.20 23.77 33.51
C ARG A 2 14.39 22.80 32.32
N MET A 3 13.30 22.76 31.54
CA MET A 3 13.16 22.51 30.10
C MET A 3 14.34 22.96 29.22
N SER A 4 14.52 22.27 28.09
CA SER A 4 14.78 22.92 26.80
C SER A 4 14.30 22.04 25.64
N SER A 5 13.11 22.37 25.17
CA SER A 5 12.53 21.94 23.91
C SER A 5 13.08 22.85 22.80
N ARG A 6 13.55 22.28 21.69
CA ARG A 6 13.83 23.05 20.45
C ARG A 6 13.02 22.45 19.31
N ARG A 7 11.87 23.07 19.05
CA ARG A 7 11.11 22.95 17.81
C ARG A 7 11.77 23.88 16.79
N THR A 8 12.17 23.34 15.65
CA THR A 8 12.68 24.12 14.52
C THR A 8 11.64 24.05 13.41
N THR A 9 10.79 25.07 13.35
CA THR A 9 9.89 25.35 12.24
C THR A 9 10.70 26.10 11.18
N LEU A 10 10.69 25.65 9.92
CA LEU A 10 11.15 26.47 8.80
C LEU A 10 10.09 26.54 7.72
N ALA A 11 9.95 27.76 7.19
CA ALA A 11 8.79 28.30 6.53
C ALA A 11 8.65 27.85 5.07
N ALA A 12 7.39 27.69 4.65
CA ALA A 12 6.99 27.63 3.26
C ALA A 12 7.16 29.00 2.60
N ALA A 13 7.84 29.04 1.46
CA ALA A 13 7.90 30.21 0.58
C ALA A 13 7.03 29.94 -0.65
N LEU A 14 5.80 30.46 -0.65
CA LEU A 14 4.95 30.56 -1.84
C LEU A 14 5.41 31.77 -2.65
N THR A 15 5.91 31.53 -3.87
CA THR A 15 6.17 32.58 -4.84
C THR A 15 4.94 32.73 -5.74
N VAL A 16 4.23 33.85 -5.60
CA VAL A 16 3.16 34.28 -6.49
C VAL A 16 3.79 35.06 -7.64
N ALA A 17 3.78 34.50 -8.84
CA ALA A 17 4.09 35.24 -10.05
C ALA A 17 2.78 35.64 -10.74
N ALA A 18 2.40 36.90 -10.54
CA ALA A 18 1.39 37.57 -11.34
C ALA A 18 2.04 38.05 -12.65
N LEU A 19 1.48 37.64 -13.79
CA LEU A 19 1.72 38.28 -15.08
C LEU A 19 0.36 38.68 -15.64
N ALA A 20 0.05 39.96 -15.48
CA ALA A 20 -0.94 40.65 -16.27
C ALA A 20 -0.24 41.24 -17.49
N LEU A 21 -0.80 41.05 -18.69
CA LEU A 21 -0.68 41.96 -19.83
C LEU A 21 -1.90 41.75 -20.75
N THR A 22 -2.87 42.64 -20.55
CA THR A 22 -3.66 43.38 -21.55
C THR A 22 -3.80 42.82 -22.98
N GLY A 23 -5.04 42.63 -23.39
CA GLY A 23 -5.47 42.60 -24.79
C GLY A 23 -6.97 42.83 -24.90
N CYS A 24 -7.37 44.08 -25.10
CA CYS A 24 -8.75 44.50 -25.29
C CYS A 24 -9.05 44.54 -26.80
N SER A 25 -9.95 43.70 -27.30
CA SER A 25 -10.65 43.97 -28.56
C SER A 25 -12.08 43.44 -28.47
N ALA A 26 -13.04 44.36 -28.57
CA ALA A 26 -14.45 44.06 -28.66
C ALA A 26 -14.76 43.32 -29.98
N GLY A 27 -15.54 42.25 -29.88
CA GLY A 27 -16.08 41.52 -31.01
C GLY A 27 -17.07 40.46 -30.53
N SER A 28 -18.37 40.80 -30.55
CA SER A 28 -19.44 39.83 -30.33
C SER A 28 -19.41 38.77 -31.43
N SER A 29 -19.34 37.49 -31.06
CA SER A 29 -19.92 36.36 -31.80
C SER A 29 -19.85 35.11 -30.92
N SER A 30 -21.00 34.48 -30.73
CA SER A 30 -21.18 33.19 -30.07
C SER A 30 -20.49 32.10 -30.88
N ASP A 31 -19.57 31.34 -30.29
CA ASP A 31 -19.27 30.00 -30.80
C ASP A 31 -18.76 29.07 -29.70
N ALA A 32 -19.31 27.86 -29.69
CA ALA A 32 -19.02 26.80 -28.76
C ALA A 32 -17.71 26.11 -29.19
N GLY A 33 -16.61 26.42 -28.51
CA GLY A 33 -15.28 25.88 -28.83
C GLY A 33 -14.66 25.15 -27.65
N ARG A 34 -14.76 23.81 -27.69
CA ARG A 34 -14.09 22.79 -26.85
C ARG A 34 -12.91 23.29 -26.01
N SER A 35 -13.07 23.26 -24.68
CA SER A 35 -11.95 23.17 -23.74
C SER A 35 -11.15 21.90 -24.05
N SER A 36 -10.00 22.07 -24.71
CA SER A 36 -9.01 21.01 -24.85
C SER A 36 -8.35 20.82 -23.48
N ALA A 37 -8.83 19.85 -22.71
CA ALA A 37 -8.13 19.39 -21.52
C ALA A 37 -6.75 18.88 -21.95
N SER A 38 -5.69 19.54 -21.49
CA SER A 38 -4.32 19.03 -21.62
C SER A 38 -4.26 17.68 -20.90
N PRO A 39 -3.79 16.60 -21.53
CA PRO A 39 -3.66 15.32 -20.85
C PRO A 39 -2.63 15.46 -19.73
N THR A 40 -3.03 15.13 -18.49
CA THR A 40 -2.10 14.85 -17.40
C THR A 40 -1.15 13.75 -17.89
N PRO A 41 0.18 13.88 -17.72
CA PRO A 41 1.08 12.80 -18.07
C PRO A 41 0.68 11.55 -17.27
N SER A 42 0.22 10.53 -17.97
CA SER A 42 -0.02 9.22 -17.39
C SER A 42 1.36 8.64 -17.07
N VAL A 43 1.76 8.70 -15.80
CA VAL A 43 2.88 7.91 -15.33
C VAL A 43 2.50 6.46 -15.62
N SER A 44 3.20 5.83 -16.55
CA SER A 44 2.96 4.42 -16.88
C SER A 44 3.19 3.62 -15.61
N GLN A 45 2.14 3.00 -15.08
CA GLN A 45 2.26 2.05 -13.98
C GLN A 45 3.22 0.92 -14.43
N PRO A 46 4.11 0.42 -13.55
CA PRO A 46 4.94 -0.73 -13.90
C PRO A 46 4.06 -1.95 -14.26
N PRO A 47 4.56 -2.86 -15.11
CA PRO A 47 3.77 -3.98 -15.62
C PRO A 47 3.30 -4.89 -14.48
N SER A 48 2.04 -5.31 -14.55
CA SER A 48 1.44 -6.22 -13.58
C SER A 48 0.19 -6.88 -14.15
N THR A 49 -0.17 -8.04 -13.62
CA THR A 49 -1.42 -8.73 -13.95
C THR A 49 -2.49 -8.33 -12.94
N PRO A 50 -3.69 -7.86 -13.36
CA PRO A 50 -4.77 -7.57 -12.44
C PRO A 50 -5.26 -8.84 -11.73
N LEU A 51 -5.70 -8.70 -10.48
CA LEU A 51 -6.30 -9.77 -9.68
C LEU A 51 -7.82 -9.59 -9.59
N GLN A 52 -8.55 -10.70 -9.45
CA GLN A 52 -9.95 -10.67 -9.04
C GLN A 52 -10.05 -9.94 -7.70
N GLU A 53 -10.78 -8.83 -7.67
CA GLU A 53 -10.87 -7.98 -6.50
C GLU A 53 -11.56 -8.74 -5.36
N GLN A 54 -10.81 -8.99 -4.29
CA GLN A 54 -11.24 -9.65 -3.08
C GLN A 54 -10.70 -8.87 -1.88
N THR A 55 -11.51 -8.76 -0.84
CA THR A 55 -11.22 -7.92 0.33
C THR A 55 -11.28 -8.75 1.60
N LEU A 56 -10.17 -8.80 2.33
CA LEU A 56 -10.10 -9.24 3.73
C LEU A 56 -10.69 -8.15 4.62
N THR A 57 -11.44 -8.53 5.65
CA THR A 57 -12.02 -7.59 6.61
C THR A 57 -11.72 -8.02 8.04
N ASP A 58 -11.14 -7.13 8.83
CA ASP A 58 -11.03 -7.30 10.27
C ASP A 58 -12.23 -6.63 10.95
N ASP A 59 -13.22 -7.43 11.35
CA ASP A 59 -14.43 -6.95 12.01
C ASP A 59 -14.17 -6.32 13.39
N VAL A 60 -12.99 -6.52 13.97
CA VAL A 60 -12.64 -6.01 15.30
C VAL A 60 -12.24 -4.54 15.24
N ASP A 61 -11.40 -4.14 14.29
CA ASP A 61 -10.93 -2.76 14.17
C ASP A 61 -11.45 -2.00 12.95
N GLY A 62 -12.08 -2.70 12.00
CA GLY A 62 -12.63 -2.16 10.76
C GLY A 62 -11.63 -2.13 9.59
N THR A 63 -10.43 -2.67 9.75
CA THR A 63 -9.40 -2.71 8.70
C THR A 63 -9.84 -3.56 7.52
N LYS A 64 -9.56 -3.09 6.31
CA LYS A 64 -9.77 -3.85 5.07
C LYS A 64 -8.51 -3.92 4.24
N VAL A 65 -8.26 -5.08 3.64
CA VAL A 65 -7.14 -5.30 2.73
C VAL A 65 -7.65 -5.90 1.43
N THR A 66 -7.47 -5.17 0.34
CA THR A 66 -7.92 -5.59 -0.99
C THR A 66 -6.74 -5.90 -1.88
N ALA A 67 -6.69 -7.09 -2.47
CA ALA A 67 -5.69 -7.46 -3.48
C ALA A 67 -6.08 -6.86 -4.84
N LEU A 68 -5.14 -6.20 -5.52
CA LEU A 68 -5.41 -5.48 -6.77
C LEU A 68 -4.68 -6.05 -7.98
N ALA A 69 -3.39 -6.36 -7.83
CA ALA A 69 -2.54 -6.81 -8.93
C ALA A 69 -1.38 -7.66 -8.41
N ILE A 70 -0.78 -8.43 -9.31
CA ILE A 70 0.32 -9.34 -9.02
C ILE A 70 1.44 -9.22 -10.07
N VAL A 71 2.67 -9.47 -9.64
CA VAL A 71 3.86 -9.67 -10.48
C VAL A 71 4.51 -10.99 -10.06
N ASP A 72 4.29 -12.04 -10.85
CA ASP A 72 4.69 -13.41 -10.50
C ASP A 72 6.17 -13.73 -10.77
N ASP A 73 6.83 -12.89 -11.57
CA ASP A 73 8.16 -13.09 -12.14
C ASP A 73 9.09 -11.89 -11.91
N PHE A 74 8.99 -11.23 -10.75
CA PHE A 74 9.88 -10.11 -10.45
C PHE A 74 11.36 -10.55 -10.48
N PRO A 75 12.29 -9.73 -11.00
CA PRO A 75 13.69 -10.14 -11.07
C PRO A 75 14.30 -10.36 -9.68
N ALA A 76 14.87 -11.55 -9.46
CA ALA A 76 15.62 -11.85 -8.25
C ALA A 76 16.92 -11.03 -8.19
N PRO A 77 17.24 -10.37 -7.05
CA PRO A 77 18.55 -9.78 -6.85
C PRO A 77 19.67 -10.84 -6.91
N ALA A 78 20.88 -10.41 -7.28
CA ALA A 78 22.04 -11.29 -7.32
C ALA A 78 22.30 -11.96 -5.95
N GLY A 79 22.65 -13.25 -5.97
CA GLY A 79 22.89 -14.04 -4.75
C GLY A 79 21.63 -14.59 -4.08
N THR A 80 20.47 -14.54 -4.74
CA THR A 80 19.26 -15.22 -4.30
C THR A 80 19.46 -16.74 -4.35
N THR A 81 18.95 -17.45 -3.34
CA THR A 81 18.99 -18.90 -3.25
C THR A 81 18.22 -19.56 -4.40
N ASP A 82 18.80 -20.61 -4.99
CA ASP A 82 18.13 -21.43 -6.00
C ASP A 82 16.78 -21.97 -5.49
N GLY A 83 15.77 -21.99 -6.37
CA GLY A 83 14.43 -22.50 -6.06
C GLY A 83 13.48 -21.50 -5.42
N LEU A 84 13.90 -20.26 -5.20
CA LEU A 84 13.02 -19.14 -4.81
C LEU A 84 12.97 -18.08 -5.90
N ARG A 85 11.79 -17.49 -6.10
CA ARG A 85 11.58 -16.32 -6.95
C ARG A 85 10.82 -15.25 -6.16
N PRO A 86 11.07 -13.95 -6.40
CA PRO A 86 10.29 -12.92 -5.76
C PRO A 86 8.99 -12.70 -6.53
N MET A 87 7.93 -12.48 -5.77
CA MET A 87 6.60 -12.14 -6.28
C MET A 87 6.14 -10.88 -5.59
N LEU A 88 5.46 -9.99 -6.31
CA LEU A 88 4.91 -8.75 -5.77
C LEU A 88 3.39 -8.77 -5.82
N VAL A 89 2.74 -8.22 -4.81
CA VAL A 89 1.29 -8.05 -4.77
C VAL A 89 0.97 -6.60 -4.44
N GLN A 90 0.13 -5.97 -5.24
CA GLN A 90 -0.41 -4.64 -4.95
C GLN A 90 -1.64 -4.80 -4.08
N VAL A 91 -1.68 -4.03 -2.99
CA VAL A 91 -2.78 -4.03 -2.04
C VAL A 91 -3.28 -2.62 -1.78
N ARG A 92 -4.60 -2.47 -1.65
CA ARG A 92 -5.25 -1.32 -1.03
C ARG A 92 -5.54 -1.65 0.42
N LEU A 93 -4.98 -0.88 1.34
CA LEU A 93 -5.15 -0.98 2.77
C LEU A 93 -6.00 0.19 3.25
N GLU A 94 -7.17 -0.11 3.80
CA GLU A 94 -8.06 0.84 4.45
C GLU A 94 -7.96 0.57 5.95
N ALA A 95 -7.26 1.43 6.69
CA ALA A 95 -7.03 1.23 8.12
C ALA A 95 -8.30 1.55 8.91
N GLY A 96 -8.74 0.60 9.73
CA GLY A 96 -9.82 0.80 10.67
C GLY A 96 -9.51 1.91 11.68
N ASP A 97 -10.55 2.51 12.27
CA ASP A 97 -10.41 3.64 13.19
C ASP A 97 -10.87 3.35 14.63
N GLU A 98 -11.40 2.16 14.90
CA GLU A 98 -12.00 1.78 16.19
C GLU A 98 -11.07 1.98 17.40
N TYR A 99 -9.77 1.76 17.20
CA TYR A 99 -8.74 1.87 18.25
C TYR A 99 -7.68 2.95 17.99
N GLY A 100 -7.78 3.71 16.90
CA GLY A 100 -6.91 4.86 16.59
C GLY A 100 -5.43 4.55 16.29
N GLY A 101 -5.06 3.28 16.10
CA GLY A 101 -3.70 2.86 15.77
C GLY A 101 -3.44 2.76 14.27
N SER A 102 -2.19 3.00 13.83
CA SER A 102 -1.82 2.74 12.43
C SER A 102 -1.73 1.24 12.15
N VAL A 103 -2.17 0.83 10.95
CA VAL A 103 -1.92 -0.51 10.43
C VAL A 103 -0.57 -0.54 9.72
N PHE A 104 0.33 -1.41 10.18
CA PHE A 104 1.68 -1.52 9.62
C PHE A 104 1.76 -2.54 8.48
N PRO A 105 2.65 -2.37 7.48
CA PRO A 105 2.72 -3.24 6.31
C PRO A 105 3.02 -4.71 6.63
N HIS A 106 3.70 -5.00 7.74
CA HIS A 106 4.03 -6.37 8.15
C HIS A 106 2.81 -7.20 8.59
N ARG A 107 1.63 -6.58 8.67
CA ARG A 107 0.34 -7.26 8.90
C ARG A 107 -0.20 -7.92 7.63
N VAL A 108 0.28 -7.49 6.47
CA VAL A 108 -0.14 -8.01 5.16
C VAL A 108 1.01 -8.82 4.57
N SER A 109 0.71 -10.02 4.12
CA SER A 109 1.72 -10.94 3.62
C SER A 109 1.15 -11.92 2.60
N VAL A 110 2.02 -12.70 1.96
CA VAL A 110 1.63 -13.74 1.02
C VAL A 110 2.10 -15.10 1.50
N THR A 111 1.25 -16.11 1.30
CA THR A 111 1.55 -17.53 1.55
C THR A 111 1.25 -18.37 0.32
N THR A 112 1.80 -19.59 0.27
CA THR A 112 1.30 -20.64 -0.62
C THR A 112 -0.03 -21.18 -0.10
N ARG A 113 -0.96 -21.53 -1.00
CA ARG A 113 -2.32 -21.95 -0.64
C ARG A 113 -2.39 -23.23 0.19
N ALA A 114 -1.45 -24.16 -0.03
CA ALA A 114 -1.42 -25.43 0.67
C ALA A 114 -0.79 -25.36 2.08
N VAL A 115 -0.27 -24.19 2.49
CA VAL A 115 0.41 -24.05 3.77
C VAL A 115 -0.57 -23.95 4.92
N ASN A 116 -0.25 -24.67 6.01
CA ASN A 116 -0.94 -24.49 7.28
C ASN A 116 -0.36 -23.25 8.01
N LEU A 117 -1.17 -22.20 8.08
CA LEU A 117 -0.83 -20.92 8.74
C LEU A 117 -0.61 -21.02 10.25
N ASP A 118 -0.98 -22.13 10.90
CA ASP A 118 -0.68 -22.36 12.33
C ASP A 118 0.76 -22.83 12.56
N TYR A 119 1.42 -23.33 11.50
CA TYR A 119 2.81 -23.81 11.53
C TYR A 119 3.78 -22.92 10.75
N VAL A 120 3.27 -21.90 10.05
CA VAL A 120 4.08 -20.90 9.36
C VAL A 120 3.83 -19.57 10.03
N THR A 121 4.90 -19.01 10.57
CA THR A 121 4.91 -17.88 11.50
C THR A 121 4.62 -16.53 10.83
N LEU A 122 3.56 -16.43 10.01
CA LEU A 122 3.19 -15.31 9.14
C LEU A 122 3.70 -15.48 7.71
N GLY A 123 2.92 -15.00 6.74
CA GLY A 123 3.39 -14.87 5.38
C GLY A 123 4.59 -13.92 5.31
N LEU A 124 5.34 -14.03 4.23
CA LEU A 124 6.57 -13.27 4.06
C LEU A 124 6.24 -11.82 3.76
N GLY A 125 6.15 -10.98 4.80
CA GLY A 125 6.16 -9.53 4.62
C GLY A 125 7.41 -9.09 3.85
N THR A 126 7.35 -7.94 3.17
CA THR A 126 8.39 -7.53 2.19
C THR A 126 9.82 -7.69 2.71
N PRO A 127 10.58 -8.68 2.20
CA PRO A 127 11.97 -8.90 2.57
C PRO A 127 12.81 -7.64 2.32
N GLU A 128 13.71 -7.30 3.25
CA GLU A 128 14.58 -6.12 3.11
C GLU A 128 15.35 -6.11 1.78
N ALA A 129 15.78 -7.28 1.31
CA ALA A 129 16.49 -7.46 0.05
C ALA A 129 15.66 -7.07 -1.20
N LEU A 130 14.32 -7.08 -1.11
CA LEU A 130 13.43 -6.72 -2.22
C LEU A 130 13.05 -5.23 -2.24
N LYS A 131 13.14 -4.52 -1.11
CA LYS A 131 12.66 -3.13 -0.99
C LYS A 131 13.32 -2.18 -2.00
N THR A 132 14.65 -2.18 -2.08
CA THR A 132 15.38 -1.31 -3.02
C THR A 132 15.14 -1.69 -4.49
N PRO A 133 15.23 -2.98 -4.89
CA PRO A 133 14.84 -3.41 -6.24
C PRO A 133 13.42 -3.00 -6.64
N MET A 134 12.43 -3.22 -5.76
CA MET A 134 11.03 -2.85 -6.01
C MET A 134 10.89 -1.35 -6.24
N ALA A 135 11.43 -0.53 -5.34
CA ALA A 135 11.38 0.91 -5.45
C ALA A 135 12.08 1.42 -6.72
N SER A 136 13.22 0.83 -7.09
CA SER A 136 13.96 1.19 -8.32
C SER A 136 13.20 0.82 -9.60
N ALA A 137 12.38 -0.23 -9.55
CA ALA A 137 11.54 -0.66 -10.65
C ALA A 137 10.16 0.04 -10.69
N GLY A 138 9.91 1.01 -9.79
CA GLY A 138 8.67 1.79 -9.76
C GLY A 138 7.54 1.18 -8.93
N TYR A 139 7.79 0.08 -8.22
CA TYR A 139 6.82 -0.53 -7.31
C TYR A 139 6.91 0.11 -5.91
N SER A 140 6.08 1.13 -5.67
CA SER A 140 6.06 1.83 -4.37
C SER A 140 5.60 0.89 -3.25
N LEU A 141 6.44 0.76 -2.21
CA LEU A 141 6.16 -0.10 -1.06
C LEU A 141 4.93 0.37 -0.28
N LEU A 142 4.13 -0.58 0.20
CA LEU A 142 3.07 -0.29 1.17
C LEU A 142 3.67 0.36 2.42
N GLN A 143 3.06 1.46 2.87
CA GLN A 143 3.48 2.21 4.05
C GLN A 143 2.53 1.94 5.22
N ALA A 144 2.96 2.29 6.43
CA ALA A 144 2.07 2.30 7.58
C ALA A 144 0.92 3.28 7.31
N THR A 145 -0.30 2.82 7.53
CA THR A 145 -1.53 3.57 7.22
C THR A 145 -2.16 4.01 8.53
N PRO A 146 -2.25 5.32 8.81
CA PRO A 146 -2.93 5.85 10.00
C PRO A 146 -4.39 5.42 10.06
N ALA A 147 -4.94 5.35 11.28
CA ALA A 147 -6.35 5.02 11.51
C ALA A 147 -7.29 5.91 10.70
N GLY A 148 -8.26 5.30 10.01
CA GLY A 148 -9.21 5.98 9.14
C GLY A 148 -8.65 6.45 7.79
N GLU A 149 -7.38 6.18 7.49
CA GLU A 149 -6.77 6.50 6.20
C GLU A 149 -6.73 5.29 5.26
N THR A 150 -6.49 5.57 3.98
CA THR A 150 -6.30 4.55 2.94
C THR A 150 -4.95 4.73 2.27
N ALA A 151 -4.22 3.64 2.11
CA ALA A 151 -2.99 3.59 1.32
C ALA A 151 -3.08 2.49 0.26
N THR A 152 -2.38 2.68 -0.86
CA THR A 152 -2.18 1.63 -1.86
C THR A 152 -0.68 1.46 -2.06
N GLY A 153 -0.21 0.22 -2.10
CA GLY A 153 1.21 -0.06 -2.28
C GLY A 153 1.49 -1.53 -2.54
N TRP A 154 2.75 -1.81 -2.81
CA TRP A 154 3.24 -3.15 -3.13
C TRP A 154 3.87 -3.81 -1.90
N ILE A 155 3.60 -5.09 -1.75
CA ILE A 155 4.35 -6.00 -0.88
C ILE A 155 5.11 -7.01 -1.73
N GLY A 156 6.26 -7.47 -1.25
CA GLY A 156 7.04 -8.52 -1.90
C GLY A 156 7.08 -9.79 -1.05
N ALA A 157 7.22 -10.94 -1.68
CA ALA A 157 7.39 -12.23 -1.02
C ALA A 157 8.39 -13.11 -1.78
N TRP A 158 9.12 -13.96 -1.06
CA TRP A 158 9.94 -15.02 -1.65
C TRP A 158 9.10 -16.29 -1.76
N VAL A 159 8.73 -16.69 -2.97
CA VAL A 159 7.93 -17.89 -3.21
C VAL A 159 8.77 -18.97 -3.85
N ARG A 160 8.42 -20.24 -3.62
CA ARG A 160 9.10 -21.33 -4.31
C ARG A 160 8.79 -21.31 -5.79
N THR A 161 9.78 -21.66 -6.61
CA THR A 161 9.65 -21.63 -8.07
C THR A 161 8.65 -22.64 -8.63
N ASP A 162 8.36 -23.72 -7.90
CA ASP A 162 7.40 -24.77 -8.26
C ASP A 162 5.95 -24.46 -7.84
N GLU A 163 5.74 -23.42 -7.05
CA GLU A 163 4.41 -23.03 -6.56
C GLU A 163 3.75 -22.02 -7.51
N THR A 164 2.43 -22.18 -7.69
CA THR A 164 1.61 -21.35 -8.60
C THR A 164 0.34 -20.81 -7.95
N GLU A 165 -0.02 -21.32 -6.77
CA GLU A 165 -1.21 -20.89 -6.05
C GLU A 165 -0.84 -20.21 -4.74
N PHE A 166 -1.27 -18.96 -4.62
CA PHE A 166 -0.94 -18.09 -3.50
C PHE A 166 -2.19 -17.48 -2.90
N ASP A 167 -2.08 -17.15 -1.61
CA ASP A 167 -3.12 -16.46 -0.87
C ASP A 167 -2.55 -15.20 -0.20
N LEU A 168 -3.34 -14.13 -0.17
CA LEU A 168 -3.07 -12.95 0.64
C LEU A 168 -3.51 -13.22 2.08
N VAL A 169 -2.66 -12.86 3.03
CA VAL A 169 -2.93 -13.00 4.46
C VAL A 169 -2.92 -11.63 5.11
N TYR A 170 -3.95 -11.34 5.89
CA TYR A 170 -3.93 -10.30 6.92
C TYR A 170 -3.85 -10.97 8.29
N ASP A 171 -2.88 -10.58 9.10
CA ASP A 171 -2.71 -11.09 10.47
C ASP A 171 -2.39 -9.95 11.43
N ARG A 172 -3.38 -9.65 12.27
CA ARG A 172 -3.25 -8.77 13.42
C ARG A 172 -3.16 -9.63 14.69
N PRO A 173 -2.01 -9.66 15.38
CA PRO A 173 -1.88 -10.34 16.65
C PRO A 173 -2.71 -9.64 17.72
N GLU A 174 -2.88 -10.33 18.84
CA GLU A 174 -3.42 -9.71 20.04
C GLU A 174 -2.62 -8.45 20.41
N GLY A 175 -3.35 -7.40 20.76
CA GLY A 175 -2.78 -6.12 21.11
C GLY A 175 -3.42 -5.52 22.33
N LYS A 176 -2.76 -4.53 22.91
CA LYS A 176 -3.32 -3.70 23.98
C LYS A 176 -3.36 -2.25 23.51
N VAL A 177 -4.50 -1.60 23.64
CA VAL A 177 -4.65 -0.19 23.26
C VAL A 177 -3.80 0.68 24.18
N ILE A 178 -2.95 1.52 23.60
CA ILE A 178 -2.09 2.46 24.32
C ILE A 178 -2.57 3.88 24.06
N GLY A 179 -3.08 4.55 25.10
CA GLY A 179 -3.58 5.93 25.03
C GLY A 179 -5.05 6.03 24.62
N GLY A 180 -5.61 7.24 24.70
CA GLY A 180 -7.02 7.50 24.39
C GLY A 180 -8.01 6.98 25.45
N SER A 181 -9.30 7.00 25.12
CA SER A 181 -10.41 6.59 26.00
C SER A 181 -10.50 5.08 26.22
N LYS A 182 -10.00 4.27 25.28
CA LYS A 182 -9.97 2.80 25.35
C LYS A 182 -8.63 2.25 25.87
N SER A 183 -7.78 3.11 26.45
CA SER A 183 -6.45 2.71 26.92
C SER A 183 -6.54 1.54 27.89
N GLY A 184 -5.80 0.47 27.59
CA GLY A 184 -5.74 -0.74 28.40
C GLY A 184 -6.66 -1.87 27.96
N GLU A 185 -7.57 -1.61 27.01
CA GLU A 185 -8.39 -2.65 26.38
C GLU A 185 -7.51 -3.66 25.61
N VAL A 186 -7.87 -4.93 25.71
CA VAL A 186 -7.25 -6.02 24.96
C VAL A 186 -8.04 -6.21 23.68
N VAL A 187 -7.36 -6.07 22.55
CA VAL A 187 -7.91 -6.30 21.23
C VAL A 187 -7.56 -7.74 20.82
N PRO A 188 -8.53 -8.65 20.63
CA PRO A 188 -8.25 -10.04 20.27
C PRO A 188 -7.55 -10.12 18.92
N PRO A 189 -6.77 -11.19 18.66
CA PRO A 189 -6.13 -11.37 17.36
C PRO A 189 -7.19 -11.54 16.26
N SER A 190 -6.83 -11.18 15.04
CA SER A 190 -7.65 -11.36 13.84
C SER A 190 -6.76 -11.82 12.70
N ARG A 191 -7.16 -12.89 12.01
CA ARG A 191 -6.44 -13.45 10.87
C ARG A 191 -7.44 -13.87 9.81
N ASP A 192 -7.19 -13.44 8.58
CA ASP A 192 -8.03 -13.76 7.44
C ASP A 192 -7.16 -14.00 6.19
N VAL A 193 -7.67 -14.79 5.24
CA VAL A 193 -6.95 -15.25 4.06
C VAL A 193 -7.86 -15.34 2.83
N ILE A 194 -7.38 -14.85 1.69
CA ILE A 194 -8.09 -14.91 0.40
C ILE A 194 -7.16 -15.39 -0.72
N PRO A 195 -7.67 -16.14 -1.70
CA PRO A 195 -6.87 -16.58 -2.83
C PRO A 195 -6.48 -15.41 -3.74
N LEU A 196 -5.23 -15.38 -4.20
CA LEU A 196 -4.78 -14.51 -5.28
C LEU A 196 -5.14 -15.19 -6.61
N ILE A 197 -6.12 -14.64 -7.32
CA ILE A 197 -6.62 -15.17 -8.60
C ILE A 197 -6.43 -14.09 -9.66
N PRO A 198 -5.56 -14.26 -10.67
CA PRO A 198 -5.47 -13.36 -11.82
C PRO A 198 -6.82 -13.17 -12.53
N GLN A 199 -7.10 -11.97 -13.04
CA GLN A 199 -8.25 -11.77 -13.94
C GLN A 199 -7.91 -12.32 -15.33
N ASP A 200 -8.86 -13.05 -15.92
CA ASP A 200 -8.78 -13.56 -17.30
C ASP A 200 -8.86 -12.44 -18.36
#